data_AF-A0A0V0JBL0-F1
#
_entry.id   AF-A0A0V0JBL0-F1
#
_cell.length_a   1.000
_cell.length_b   1.000
_cell.length_c   1.000
_cell.angle_alpha   90.00
_cell.angle_beta   90.00
_cell.angle_gamma   90.00
#
_symmetry.space_group_name_H-M   'P 1'
#
loop_
_entity.id
_entity.type
_entity.pdbx_description
1 polymer ?
#
loop_
_entity_poly.entity_id
_entity_poly.type
_entity_poly.pdbx_seq_one_letter_code
_entity_poly.pdbx_strand_id
1 'polypeptide(L)'
;MFPPGEEKKLLSTQGHLPPDIRDRQFAFQDEDSDLPRCYCFDQFPGQAVFVPSGWYHEVLNLTDCVSINHNWINACNVTLVWNHLRQQLREVKTSTDDVKSTPGWAEACQDCLKAWEGWNYAEFFLLLKYVLLSRWMRLSGEGLREKLPQTALSSGAGLTSFRILELQVDTLLSDLAKGF
;
A
#
# COMPACT_ATOMS: atom_id res chain seq x y z
N MET A 1 4.80 9.44 -16.48
CA MET A 1 4.70 8.96 -15.08
C MET A 1 5.38 9.94 -14.14
N PHE A 2 4.84 10.11 -12.94
CA PHE A 2 5.21 11.16 -11.99
C PHE A 2 5.74 10.54 -10.70
N PRO A 3 6.88 11.03 -10.17
CA PRO A 3 7.30 10.71 -8.81
C PRO A 3 6.19 11.02 -7.79
N PRO A 4 6.12 10.30 -6.66
CA PRO A 4 5.09 10.53 -5.67
C PRO A 4 5.10 11.99 -5.18
N GLY A 5 3.95 12.66 -5.30
CA GLY A 5 3.75 14.06 -4.94
C GLY A 5 3.82 15.03 -6.11
N GLU A 6 4.49 14.69 -7.23
CA GLU A 6 4.55 15.56 -8.40
C GLU A 6 3.18 15.66 -9.10
N GLU A 7 2.35 14.61 -9.01
CA GLU A 7 0.98 14.65 -9.51
C GLU A 7 0.14 15.73 -8.83
N LYS A 8 0.49 16.15 -7.60
CA LYS A 8 -0.27 17.18 -6.88
C LYS A 8 -0.20 18.55 -7.57
N LYS A 9 0.86 18.81 -8.35
CA LYS A 9 0.99 20.02 -9.15
C LYS A 9 0.04 20.05 -10.35
N LEU A 10 -0.57 18.90 -10.69
CA LEU A 10 -1.61 18.81 -11.73
C LEU A 10 -3.02 19.08 -11.19
N LEU A 11 -3.21 19.14 -9.88
CA LEU A 11 -4.54 19.29 -9.29
C LEU A 11 -5.19 20.58 -9.74
N SER A 12 -6.43 20.48 -10.21
CA SER A 12 -7.29 21.63 -10.46
C SER A 12 -7.59 22.39 -9.18
N THR A 13 -8.18 23.58 -9.30
CA THR A 13 -8.70 24.37 -8.15
C THR A 13 -9.74 23.60 -7.32
N GLN A 14 -10.35 22.57 -7.91
CA GLN A 14 -11.33 21.68 -7.27
C GLN A 14 -10.66 20.44 -6.63
N GLY A 15 -9.33 20.30 -6.73
CA GLY A 15 -8.59 19.19 -6.12
C GLY A 15 -8.64 17.88 -6.91
N HIS A 16 -9.06 17.92 -8.18
CA HIS A 16 -9.08 16.75 -9.06
C HIS A 16 -7.89 16.75 -10.01
N LEU A 17 -7.31 15.56 -10.24
CA LEU A 17 -6.36 15.33 -11.33
C LEU A 17 -7.08 15.46 -12.68
N PRO A 18 -6.42 16.00 -13.72
CA PRO A 18 -6.99 16.00 -15.06
C PRO A 18 -7.14 14.56 -15.57
N PRO A 19 -8.16 14.27 -16.39
CA PRO A 19 -8.36 12.93 -16.96
C PRO A 19 -7.37 12.60 -18.10
N ASP A 20 -6.67 13.62 -18.60
CA ASP A 20 -5.70 13.52 -19.68
C ASP A 20 -4.62 14.57 -19.48
N ILE A 21 -3.37 14.14 -19.47
CA ILE A 21 -2.20 14.99 -19.26
C ILE A 21 -1.49 15.41 -20.56
N ARG A 22 -1.96 15.00 -21.75
CA ARG A 22 -1.24 15.22 -23.02
C ARG A 22 -1.01 16.69 -23.37
N ASP A 23 -1.97 17.55 -23.03
CA ASP A 23 -1.87 19.00 -23.29
C ASP A 23 -1.16 19.76 -22.15
N ARG A 24 -0.59 19.05 -21.18
CA ARG A 24 0.08 19.65 -20.02
C ARG A 24 1.56 19.86 -20.29
N GLN A 25 2.09 20.93 -19.70
CA GLN A 25 3.50 21.24 -19.71
C GLN A 25 4.18 20.58 -18.52
N PHE A 26 5.38 20.04 -18.75
CA PHE A 26 6.17 19.35 -17.75
C PHE A 26 7.54 20.00 -17.63
N ALA A 27 8.12 19.95 -16.43
CA ALA A 27 9.49 20.40 -16.22
C ALA A 27 10.47 19.45 -16.93
N PHE A 28 11.53 20.02 -17.54
CA PHE A 28 12.67 19.23 -17.99
C PHE A 28 13.49 18.73 -16.80
N GLN A 29 14.21 17.63 -16.98
CA GLN A 29 14.92 16.94 -15.90
C GLN A 29 15.89 17.91 -15.17
N ASP A 30 15.81 17.89 -13.84
CA ASP A 30 16.65 18.64 -12.89
C ASP A 30 16.50 20.17 -12.82
N GLU A 31 15.45 20.74 -13.44
CA GLU A 31 15.07 22.15 -13.22
C GLU A 31 14.16 22.30 -11.99
N ASP A 32 14.41 23.35 -11.19
CA ASP A 32 13.48 23.78 -10.15
C ASP A 32 12.35 24.57 -10.81
N SER A 33 11.14 23.99 -10.80
CA SER A 33 9.99 24.49 -11.55
C SER A 33 8.68 24.16 -10.83
N ASP A 34 7.72 25.08 -10.94
CA ASP A 34 6.33 24.87 -10.54
C ASP A 34 5.62 23.84 -11.43
N LEU A 35 6.17 23.54 -12.61
CA LEU A 35 5.66 22.49 -13.48
C LEU A 35 5.93 21.10 -12.89
N PRO A 36 5.02 20.14 -13.08
CA PRO A 36 5.23 18.78 -12.63
C PRO A 36 6.35 18.10 -13.42
N ARG A 37 7.22 17.40 -12.69
CA ARG A 37 8.24 16.52 -13.28
C ARG A 37 7.58 15.24 -13.79
N CYS A 38 7.64 15.04 -15.09
CA CYS A 38 7.08 13.87 -15.75
C CYS A 38 8.17 13.09 -16.50
N TYR A 39 8.20 11.77 -16.32
CA TYR A 39 8.98 10.86 -17.14
C TYR A 39 8.08 10.24 -18.21
N CYS A 40 8.33 10.58 -19.46
CA CYS A 40 7.62 10.03 -20.62
C CYS A 40 8.57 9.13 -21.41
N PHE A 41 8.09 7.94 -21.79
CA PHE A 41 8.84 6.99 -22.60
C PHE A 41 7.88 6.06 -23.35
N ASP A 42 8.32 5.58 -24.49
CA ASP A 42 7.62 4.56 -25.27
C ASP A 42 8.07 3.17 -24.82
N GLN A 43 7.11 2.29 -24.54
CA GLN A 43 7.37 0.87 -24.26
C GLN A 43 7.21 0.05 -25.53
N PHE A 44 8.27 -0.60 -25.99
CA PHE A 44 8.27 -1.47 -27.16
C PHE A 44 8.02 -2.95 -26.81
N PRO A 45 7.58 -3.79 -27.77
CA PRO A 45 7.39 -5.22 -27.55
C PRO A 45 8.62 -5.91 -26.94
N GLY A 46 8.38 -6.74 -25.92
CA GLY A 46 9.44 -7.45 -25.18
C GLY A 46 10.10 -6.63 -24.07
N GLN A 47 9.80 -5.34 -23.92
CA GLN A 47 10.29 -4.53 -22.81
C GLN A 47 9.39 -4.67 -21.57
N ALA A 48 10.01 -4.59 -20.40
CA ALA A 48 9.34 -4.56 -19.12
C ALA A 48 9.52 -3.19 -18.45
N VAL A 49 8.46 -2.72 -17.78
CA VAL A 49 8.46 -1.49 -17.00
C VAL A 49 8.15 -1.84 -15.56
N PHE A 50 8.97 -1.35 -14.64
CA PHE A 50 8.67 -1.40 -13.22
C PHE A 50 8.15 -0.04 -12.76
N VAL A 51 6.94 0.01 -12.23
CA VAL A 51 6.35 1.20 -11.63
C VAL A 51 6.51 1.13 -10.10
N PRO A 52 7.32 2.01 -9.48
CA PRO A 52 7.49 1.98 -8.04
C PRO A 52 6.21 2.37 -7.30
N SER A 53 6.06 1.92 -6.05
CA SER A 53 4.87 2.23 -5.24
C SER A 53 4.67 3.74 -5.08
N GLY A 54 3.43 4.20 -5.26
CA GLY A 54 3.04 5.61 -5.11
C GLY A 54 3.24 6.48 -6.36
N TRP A 55 3.76 5.94 -7.46
CA TRP A 55 3.93 6.69 -8.70
C TRP A 55 2.60 6.81 -9.46
N TYR A 56 2.17 8.05 -9.70
CA TYR A 56 1.04 8.33 -10.57
C TYR A 56 1.46 8.17 -12.04
N HIS A 57 0.64 7.53 -12.85
CA HIS A 57 0.96 7.27 -14.26
C HIS A 57 -0.30 7.12 -15.11
N GLU A 58 -0.18 7.54 -16.36
CA GLU A 58 -1.15 7.29 -17.42
C GLU A 58 -0.48 6.48 -18.52
N VAL A 59 -1.27 5.69 -19.24
CA VAL A 59 -0.80 4.83 -20.34
C VAL A 59 -1.60 5.16 -21.60
N LEU A 60 -0.90 5.38 -22.70
CA LEU A 60 -1.49 5.57 -24.03
C LEU A 60 -1.01 4.45 -24.96
N ASN A 61 -1.96 3.72 -25.54
CA ASN A 61 -1.65 2.73 -26.57
C ASN A 61 -1.46 3.45 -27.91
N LEU A 62 -0.23 3.51 -28.41
CA LEU A 62 0.10 4.18 -29.68
C LEU A 62 -0.25 3.34 -30.92
N THR A 63 -0.33 2.02 -30.75
CA THR A 63 -0.67 1.03 -31.78
C THR A 63 -1.48 -0.10 -31.14
N ASP A 64 -1.99 -1.03 -31.96
CA ASP A 64 -2.58 -2.27 -31.46
C ASP A 64 -1.56 -3.05 -30.62
N CYS A 65 -1.86 -3.23 -29.34
CA CYS A 65 -0.93 -3.85 -28.39
C CYS A 65 -1.66 -4.71 -27.36
N VAL A 66 -0.95 -5.72 -26.86
CA VAL A 66 -1.33 -6.52 -25.69
C VAL A 66 -0.23 -6.39 -24.65
N SER A 67 -0.60 -6.09 -23.41
CA SER A 67 0.31 -6.06 -22.27
C SER A 67 -0.13 -7.06 -21.21
N ILE A 68 0.85 -7.64 -20.51
CA ILE A 68 0.62 -8.44 -19.31
C ILE A 68 1.17 -7.62 -18.15
N ASN A 69 0.32 -7.30 -17.17
CA ASN A 69 0.70 -6.54 -15.99
C ASN A 69 0.35 -7.31 -14.71
N HIS A 70 1.05 -6.99 -13.63
CA HIS A 70 0.69 -7.47 -12.31
C HIS A 70 1.12 -6.48 -11.23
N ASN A 71 0.24 -6.23 -10.27
CA ASN A 71 0.57 -5.52 -9.04
C ASN A 71 1.01 -6.53 -7.99
N TRP A 72 2.08 -6.24 -7.26
CA TRP A 72 2.53 -7.06 -6.14
C TRP A 72 2.72 -6.24 -4.87
N ILE A 73 2.78 -6.95 -3.74
CA ILE A 73 3.17 -6.39 -2.46
C ILE A 73 4.33 -7.19 -1.87
N ASN A 74 5.18 -6.54 -1.08
CA ASN A 74 6.28 -7.17 -0.37
C ASN A 74 6.52 -6.49 0.99
N ALA A 75 7.52 -6.97 1.73
CA ALA A 75 7.82 -6.44 3.07
C ALA A 75 8.23 -4.96 3.06
N CYS A 76 8.81 -4.45 1.97
CA CYS A 76 9.28 -3.08 1.86
C CYS A 76 8.14 -2.07 1.63
N ASN A 77 7.01 -2.51 1.07
CA ASN A 77 5.88 -1.62 0.76
C ASN A 77 4.60 -1.92 1.56
N VAL A 78 4.61 -2.92 2.45
CA VAL A 78 3.44 -3.31 3.25
C VAL A 78 2.82 -2.15 4.05
N THR A 79 3.65 -1.25 4.58
CA THR A 79 3.19 -0.06 5.31
C THR A 79 2.47 0.93 4.39
N LEU A 80 2.91 1.05 3.13
CA LEU A 80 2.23 1.90 2.14
C LEU A 80 0.85 1.34 1.82
N VAL A 81 0.74 0.02 1.64
CA VAL A 81 -0.55 -0.67 1.41
C VAL A 81 -1.49 -0.46 2.59
N TRP A 82 -1.00 -0.59 3.83
CA TRP A 82 -1.80 -0.34 5.03
C TRP A 82 -2.31 1.10 5.10
N ASN A 83 -1.44 2.07 4.84
CA ASN A 83 -1.82 3.48 4.84
C ASN A 83 -2.84 3.79 3.74
N HIS A 84 -2.69 3.19 2.55
CA HIS A 84 -3.64 3.29 1.45
C HIS A 84 -5.01 2.74 1.84
N LEU A 85 -5.09 1.49 2.31
CA LEU A 85 -6.36 0.88 2.76
C LEU A 85 -7.02 1.70 3.88
N ARG A 86 -6.23 2.29 4.79
CA ARG A 86 -6.75 3.19 5.83
C ARG A 86 -7.38 4.46 5.27
N GLN A 87 -6.75 5.04 4.27
CA GLN A 87 -7.27 6.24 3.63
C GLN A 87 -8.55 5.92 2.84
N GLN A 88 -8.55 4.81 2.10
CA GLN A 88 -9.69 4.37 1.31
C GLN A 88 -10.90 4.01 2.19
N LEU A 89 -10.69 3.35 3.33
CA LEU A 89 -11.79 3.10 4.27
C LEU A 89 -12.37 4.39 4.84
N ARG A 90 -11.54 5.42 5.05
CA ARG A 90 -12.03 6.74 5.50
C ARG A 90 -12.88 7.38 4.41
N GLU A 91 -12.43 7.33 3.16
CA GLU A 91 -13.17 7.88 2.02
C GLU A 91 -14.52 7.18 1.84
N VAL A 92 -14.56 5.84 1.91
CA VAL A 92 -15.81 5.06 1.91
C VAL A 92 -16.74 5.47 3.06
N LYS A 93 -16.20 5.66 4.26
CA LYS A 93 -17.00 6.10 5.41
C LYS A 93 -17.51 7.52 5.26
N THR A 94 -16.72 8.42 4.69
CA THR A 94 -17.12 9.80 4.44
C THR A 94 -18.18 9.88 3.34
N SER A 95 -18.06 9.07 2.28
CA SER A 95 -19.04 9.05 1.19
C SER A 95 -20.37 8.42 1.54
N THR A 96 -20.43 7.64 2.64
CA THR A 96 -21.62 6.95 3.14
C THR A 96 -22.07 7.45 4.51
N ASP A 97 -21.60 8.62 4.95
CA ASP A 97 -21.91 9.16 6.28
C ASP A 97 -23.41 9.50 6.44
N ASP A 98 -24.10 9.77 5.34
CA ASP A 98 -25.55 10.02 5.28
C ASP A 98 -26.40 8.83 5.75
N VAL A 99 -25.89 7.60 5.61
CA VAL A 99 -26.57 6.36 6.00
C VAL A 99 -25.92 5.65 7.19
N LYS A 100 -25.05 6.33 7.93
CA LYS A 100 -24.26 5.77 9.04
C LYS A 100 -25.06 5.16 10.19
N SER A 101 -26.32 5.60 10.38
CA SER A 101 -27.22 5.05 11.39
C SER A 101 -27.79 3.68 11.02
N THR A 102 -27.58 3.22 9.78
CA THR A 102 -28.05 1.91 9.31
C THR A 102 -27.31 0.79 10.05
N PRO A 103 -28.02 -0.20 10.64
CA PRO A 103 -27.39 -1.36 11.24
C PRO A 103 -26.49 -2.09 10.23
N GLY A 104 -25.26 -2.43 10.63
CA GLY A 104 -24.30 -3.09 9.73
C GLY A 104 -23.50 -2.15 8.82
N TRP A 105 -23.62 -0.83 8.99
CA TRP A 105 -22.93 0.15 8.15
C TRP A 105 -21.40 -0.02 8.15
N ALA A 106 -20.81 -0.39 9.29
CA ALA A 106 -19.35 -0.54 9.39
C ALA A 106 -18.85 -1.74 8.58
N GLU A 107 -19.62 -2.83 8.55
CA GLU A 107 -19.38 -4.03 7.75
C GLU A 107 -19.58 -3.72 6.27
N ALA A 108 -20.66 -3.02 5.92
CA ALA A 108 -20.89 -2.56 4.55
C ALA A 108 -19.76 -1.66 4.04
N CYS A 109 -19.18 -0.80 4.89
CA CYS A 109 -17.99 -0.03 4.52
C CYS A 109 -16.77 -0.92 4.20
N GLN A 110 -16.60 -2.05 4.89
CA GLN A 110 -15.52 -3.00 4.57
C GLN A 110 -15.81 -3.73 3.25
N ASP A 111 -17.07 -4.04 2.95
CA ASP A 111 -17.47 -4.65 1.68
C ASP A 111 -17.26 -3.68 0.51
N CYS A 112 -17.61 -2.40 0.68
CA CYS A 112 -17.30 -1.35 -0.28
C CYS A 112 -15.79 -1.19 -0.48
N LEU A 113 -15.01 -1.17 0.61
CA LEU A 113 -13.54 -1.13 0.52
C LEU A 113 -13.02 -2.32 -0.30
N LYS A 114 -13.52 -3.54 -0.03
CA LYS A 114 -13.14 -4.73 -0.78
C LYS A 114 -13.52 -4.64 -2.26
N ALA A 115 -14.71 -4.15 -2.57
CA ALA A 115 -15.15 -3.99 -3.95
C ALA A 115 -14.29 -2.97 -4.71
N TRP A 116 -13.80 -1.93 -4.03
CA TRP A 116 -13.01 -0.85 -4.61
C TRP A 116 -11.51 -1.20 -4.72
N GLU A 117 -10.91 -1.66 -3.63
CA GLU A 117 -9.47 -1.94 -3.51
C GLU A 117 -9.09 -3.41 -3.77
N GLY A 118 -10.08 -4.28 -3.91
CA GLY A 118 -9.91 -5.72 -3.99
C GLY A 118 -9.78 -6.41 -2.63
N TRP A 119 -9.43 -5.68 -1.56
CA TRP A 119 -9.24 -6.21 -0.20
C TRP A 119 -9.97 -5.40 0.86
N ASN A 120 -10.52 -6.08 1.87
CA ASN A 120 -10.83 -5.44 3.15
C ASN A 120 -9.71 -5.63 4.17
N TYR A 121 -9.87 -5.04 5.36
CA TYR A 121 -8.87 -5.18 6.42
C TYR A 121 -8.66 -6.63 6.85
N ALA A 122 -9.74 -7.41 6.96
CA ALA A 122 -9.65 -8.79 7.43
C ALA A 122 -8.80 -9.65 6.48
N GLU A 123 -9.01 -9.51 5.17
CA GLU A 123 -8.23 -10.20 4.14
C GLU A 123 -6.77 -9.74 4.11
N PHE A 124 -6.52 -8.44 4.27
CA PHE A 124 -5.15 -7.92 4.38
C PHE A 124 -4.43 -8.49 5.61
N PHE A 125 -5.05 -8.50 6.79
CA PHE A 125 -4.47 -9.10 7.98
C PHE A 125 -4.30 -10.62 7.88
N LEU A 126 -5.22 -11.31 7.20
CA LEU A 126 -5.09 -12.74 6.93
C LEU A 126 -3.88 -13.04 6.05
N LEU A 127 -3.65 -12.23 5.01
CA LEU A 127 -2.44 -12.32 4.18
C LEU A 127 -1.18 -12.10 5.02
N LEU A 128 -1.14 -11.07 5.86
CA LEU A 128 0.00 -10.82 6.75
C LEU A 128 0.23 -12.01 7.68
N LYS A 129 -0.83 -12.49 8.35
CA LYS A 129 -0.76 -13.68 9.21
C LYS A 129 -0.21 -14.88 8.45
N TYR A 130 -0.71 -15.16 7.25
CA TYR A 130 -0.21 -16.25 6.41
C TYR A 130 1.27 -16.10 6.08
N VAL A 131 1.73 -14.90 5.72
CA VAL A 131 3.13 -14.62 5.42
C VAL A 131 4.02 -14.83 6.65
N LEU A 132 3.60 -14.33 7.81
CA LEU A 132 4.33 -14.51 9.07
C LEU A 132 4.42 -15.99 9.42
N LEU A 133 3.30 -16.71 9.43
CA LEU A 133 3.25 -18.14 9.70
C LEU A 133 4.12 -18.94 8.73
N SER A 134 4.00 -18.68 7.43
CA SER A 134 4.71 -19.43 6.38
C SER A 134 6.21 -19.15 6.36
N ARG A 135 6.66 -17.97 6.77
CA ARG A 135 8.09 -17.60 6.74
C ARG A 135 8.78 -17.85 8.07
N TRP A 136 8.08 -17.72 9.19
CA TRP A 136 8.67 -17.83 10.52
C TRP A 136 8.42 -19.15 11.23
N MET A 137 7.29 -19.84 11.03
CA MET A 137 7.12 -21.16 11.69
C MET A 137 7.98 -22.27 11.09
N ARG A 138 8.70 -21.98 9.99
CA ARG A 138 9.76 -22.85 9.46
C ARG A 138 11.12 -22.64 10.13
N LEU A 139 11.24 -21.66 11.01
CA LEU A 139 12.45 -21.41 11.79
C LEU A 139 12.31 -22.05 13.17
N SER A 140 13.42 -22.57 13.71
CA SER A 140 13.50 -22.87 15.13
C SER A 140 13.25 -21.60 15.96
N GLY A 141 12.87 -21.75 17.24
CA GLY A 141 12.68 -20.58 18.14
C GLY A 141 13.90 -19.66 18.20
N GLU A 142 15.11 -20.21 18.07
CA GLU A 142 16.36 -19.45 17.95
C GLU A 142 16.46 -18.69 16.63
N GLY A 143 16.14 -19.33 15.50
CA GLY A 143 16.16 -18.70 14.18
C GLY A 143 15.10 -17.59 14.02
N LEU A 144 14.01 -17.65 14.78
CA LEU A 144 13.04 -16.57 14.85
C LEU A 144 13.59 -15.36 15.63
N ARG A 145 14.21 -15.60 16.79
CA ARG A 145 14.81 -14.55 17.65
C ARG A 145 15.93 -13.79 16.95
N GLU A 146 16.73 -14.47 16.12
CA GLU A 146 17.80 -13.85 15.34
C GLU A 146 17.26 -12.93 14.23
N LYS A 147 16.10 -13.24 13.65
CA LYS A 147 15.48 -12.45 12.57
C LYS A 147 14.55 -11.33 13.05
N LEU A 148 14.18 -11.33 14.33
CA LEU A 148 13.43 -10.23 14.91
C LEU A 148 14.34 -8.99 15.01
N PRO A 149 13.85 -7.79 14.68
CA PRO A 149 14.63 -6.56 14.86
C PRO A 149 15.00 -6.42 16.35
N GLN A 150 16.30 -6.41 16.68
CA GLN A 150 16.75 -6.10 18.03
C GLN A 150 16.55 -4.60 18.27
N THR A 151 15.51 -4.20 19.01
CA THR A 151 15.33 -2.79 19.33
C THR A 151 16.20 -2.38 20.51
N ALA A 152 17.11 -1.43 20.28
CA ALA A 152 17.66 -0.61 21.34
C ALA A 152 16.52 0.19 22.00
N LEU A 153 16.36 0.05 23.32
CA LEU A 153 15.36 0.79 24.09
C LEU A 153 15.64 2.31 24.00
N SER A 154 14.94 3.03 23.13
CA SER A 154 14.72 4.46 23.35
C SER A 154 13.56 4.61 24.34
N SER A 155 13.91 4.88 25.59
CA SER A 155 12.98 5.14 26.69
C SER A 155 12.20 6.45 26.44
N GLY A 156 11.03 6.38 25.79
CA GLY A 156 10.18 7.56 25.65
C GLY A 156 9.27 7.59 24.43
N ALA A 157 8.35 6.63 24.30
CA ALA A 157 7.05 6.80 23.63
C ALA A 157 6.22 5.53 23.90
N GLY A 158 4.90 5.69 24.08
CA GLY A 158 3.98 4.65 24.53
C GLY A 158 4.15 3.30 23.84
N LEU A 159 3.87 2.23 24.59
CA LEU A 159 3.96 0.80 24.24
C LEU A 159 3.96 0.60 22.72
N THR A 160 5.15 0.60 22.13
CA THR A 160 5.32 0.65 20.67
C THR A 160 4.61 -0.55 20.05
N SER A 161 3.92 -0.33 18.94
CA SER A 161 3.20 -1.37 18.17
C SER A 161 4.03 -2.66 17.95
N PHE A 162 5.36 -2.56 17.99
CA PHE A 162 6.30 -3.67 17.90
C PHE A 162 6.42 -4.50 19.19
N ARG A 163 6.31 -3.92 20.39
CA ARG A 163 6.32 -4.68 21.65
C ARG A 163 5.07 -5.54 21.83
N ILE A 164 3.94 -5.09 21.29
CA ILE A 164 2.72 -5.90 21.20
C ILE A 164 2.94 -7.07 20.24
N LEU A 165 3.58 -6.82 19.10
CA LEU A 165 3.96 -7.86 18.15
C LEU A 165 4.94 -8.88 18.75
N GLU A 166 5.96 -8.43 19.50
CA GLU A 166 6.89 -9.31 20.23
C GLU A 166 6.15 -10.16 21.28
N LEU A 167 5.31 -9.55 22.12
CA LEU A 167 4.50 -10.27 23.11
C LEU A 167 3.54 -11.27 22.46
N GLN A 168 2.94 -10.92 21.33
CA GLN A 168 2.06 -11.82 20.57
C GLN A 168 2.83 -12.95 19.92
N VAL A 169 4.04 -12.70 19.42
CA VAL A 169 4.96 -13.74 18.92
C VAL A 169 5.37 -14.66 20.06
N ASP A 170 5.77 -14.14 21.22
CA ASP A 170 6.14 -14.93 22.39
C ASP A 170 4.98 -15.77 22.90
N THR A 171 3.77 -15.22 22.90
CA THR A 171 2.54 -15.95 23.25
C THR A 171 2.26 -17.07 22.25
N LEU A 172 2.32 -16.77 20.94
CA LEU A 172 2.14 -17.74 19.88
C LEU A 172 3.17 -18.88 19.95
N LEU A 173 4.44 -18.56 20.18
CA LEU A 173 5.52 -19.54 20.36
C LEU A 173 5.30 -20.39 21.61
N SER A 174 4.87 -19.77 22.71
CA SER A 174 4.60 -20.48 23.97
C SER A 174 3.42 -21.44 23.84
N ASP A 175 2.37 -21.07 23.10
CA ASP A 175 1.22 -21.93 22.86
C ASP A 175 1.54 -23.08 21.90
N LEU A 176 2.38 -22.83 20.88
CA LEU A 176 2.91 -23.88 20.02
C LEU A 176 3.81 -24.87 20.79
N ALA A 177 4.64 -24.38 21.72
CA ALA A 177 5.50 -25.23 22.55
C ALA A 177 4.73 -26.10 23.57
N LYS A 178 3.51 -25.69 23.95
CA LYS A 178 2.60 -26.48 24.82
C LYS A 178 1.77 -27.52 24.05
N GLY A 179 1.74 -27.43 22.72
CA GLY A 179 0.98 -28.32 21.84
C GLY A 179 1.72 -29.56 21.34
N PHE A 180 2.96 -29.79 21.83
CA PHE A 180 3.78 -30.97 21.56
C PHE A 180 4.13 -31.72 22.85
#